data_AF-A0A409WVK6-F1
#
_entry.id   AF-A0A409WVK6-F1
#
_cell.length_a   1.000
_cell.length_b   1.000
_cell.length_c   1.000
_cell.angle_alpha   90.00
_cell.angle_beta   90.00
_cell.angle_gamma   90.00
#
_symmetry.space_group_name_H-M   'P 1'
#
loop_
_entity.id
_entity.type
_entity.pdbx_description
1 polymer ?
#
loop_
_entity_poly.entity_id
_entity_poly.type
_entity_poly.pdbx_seq_one_letter_code
_entity_poly.pdbx_strand_id
1 'polypeptide(L)'
;MQFLSLRKRVLLATARVALRLGKPGLLQTINSGIIPGNRNSNNIDSHFQDCRFMLFPSKSIHTDGIRAAAMSAFGFGQVGGTALLLHPPYVFGAIDPASYESYKQRNKLRALQSYKATSEMMIKNSLVKIKDHPPYPADMEPTEAPHDDANVKAVAEIIAAKGLGDSSPIGVGVDQELISSVPSHNPTFLARNFTDAEIAYCQSQPSPASFAVRWVGKKAVFKSLGVKSQGAAAAMKDIEILNDDPGAPTVHLHGEARAKAAEKGVSKILISLSHSENVAIAFAQASRIPLMGEDEEEEKLEPYLRPRHLRFSKGDHPHNPRCEYDSQGPQCPVLLAGANPQVDKPFLFVAGTFPQVDKPFLSAIASRVPG
;
A
#
# COMPACT_ATOMS: atom_id res chain seq x y z
N MET A 1 -43.10 -21.00 -33.56
CA MET A 1 -42.50 -20.43 -32.33
C MET A 1 -41.02 -20.77 -32.10
N GLN A 2 -40.45 -21.86 -32.65
CA GLN A 2 -39.02 -22.19 -32.48
C GLN A 2 -38.05 -21.31 -33.32
N PHE A 3 -38.47 -20.81 -34.48
CA PHE A 3 -37.64 -19.93 -35.34
C PHE A 3 -37.34 -18.53 -34.74
N LEU A 4 -38.26 -17.98 -33.93
CA LEU A 4 -38.04 -16.68 -33.26
C LEU A 4 -37.05 -16.77 -32.09
N SER A 5 -36.97 -17.94 -31.44
CA SER A 5 -36.04 -18.22 -30.34
C SER A 5 -34.58 -18.31 -30.83
N LEU A 6 -34.36 -18.93 -31.99
CA LEU A 6 -33.03 -19.02 -32.60
C LEU A 6 -32.49 -17.65 -33.04
N ARG A 7 -33.33 -16.81 -33.66
CA ARG A 7 -32.92 -15.45 -34.08
C ARG A 7 -32.53 -14.57 -32.89
N LYS A 8 -33.26 -14.62 -31.76
CA LYS A 8 -32.87 -13.89 -30.54
C LYS A 8 -31.54 -14.36 -29.96
N ARG A 9 -31.24 -15.67 -29.98
CA ARG A 9 -29.97 -16.21 -29.47
C ARG A 9 -28.77 -15.88 -30.38
N VAL A 10 -28.95 -15.92 -31.69
CA VAL A 10 -27.89 -15.58 -32.66
C VAL A 10 -27.56 -14.08 -32.63
N LEU A 11 -28.55 -13.21 -32.44
CA LEU A 11 -28.31 -11.76 -32.37
C LEU A 11 -27.82 -11.25 -31.00
N LEU A 12 -28.18 -11.92 -29.89
CA LEU A 12 -27.58 -11.59 -28.59
C LEU A 12 -26.09 -11.97 -28.56
N ALA A 13 -25.69 -12.97 -29.35
CA ALA A 13 -24.31 -13.34 -29.55
C ALA A 13 -23.52 -12.24 -30.29
N THR A 14 -24.09 -11.57 -31.30
CA THR A 14 -23.38 -10.51 -32.04
C THR A 14 -23.09 -9.27 -31.20
N ALA A 15 -24.00 -8.82 -30.32
CA ALA A 15 -23.72 -7.69 -29.41
C ALA A 15 -22.67 -8.02 -28.35
N ARG A 16 -22.70 -9.23 -27.78
CA ARG A 16 -21.68 -9.71 -26.84
C ARG A 16 -20.30 -9.85 -27.51
N VAL A 17 -20.28 -10.34 -28.74
CA VAL A 17 -19.05 -10.46 -29.56
C VAL A 17 -18.52 -9.08 -29.94
N ALA A 18 -19.39 -8.10 -30.26
CA ALA A 18 -18.97 -6.73 -30.59
C ALA A 18 -18.23 -6.06 -29.43
N LEU A 19 -18.75 -6.14 -28.20
CA LEU A 19 -18.05 -5.68 -26.99
C LEU A 19 -16.74 -6.45 -26.76
N ARG A 20 -16.71 -7.75 -27.05
CA ARG A 20 -15.52 -8.60 -26.85
C ARG A 20 -14.41 -8.29 -27.84
N LEU A 21 -14.74 -7.97 -29.09
CA LEU A 21 -13.79 -7.64 -30.16
C LEU A 21 -13.42 -6.15 -30.17
N GLY A 22 -14.32 -5.26 -29.75
CA GLY A 22 -14.07 -3.81 -29.68
C GLY A 22 -13.12 -3.42 -28.54
N LYS A 23 -13.19 -4.11 -27.38
CA LYS A 23 -12.34 -3.82 -26.21
C LYS A 23 -10.83 -3.90 -26.53
N PRO A 24 -10.30 -4.96 -27.16
CA PRO A 24 -8.89 -5.02 -27.54
C PRO A 24 -8.44 -3.86 -28.43
N GLY A 25 -9.24 -3.48 -29.43
CA GLY A 25 -8.92 -2.37 -30.32
C GLY A 25 -8.88 -1.01 -29.59
N LEU A 26 -9.78 -0.82 -28.62
CA LEU A 26 -9.81 0.38 -27.79
C LEU A 26 -8.58 0.46 -26.85
N LEU A 27 -8.21 -0.67 -26.23
CA LEU A 27 -6.99 -0.79 -25.42
C LEU A 27 -5.73 -0.49 -26.24
N GLN A 28 -5.65 -1.01 -27.47
CA GLN A 28 -4.56 -0.74 -28.39
C GLN A 28 -4.49 0.74 -28.78
N THR A 29 -5.64 1.35 -29.07
CA THR A 29 -5.75 2.78 -29.40
C THR A 29 -5.25 3.66 -28.26
N ILE A 30 -5.74 3.40 -27.03
CA ILE A 30 -5.32 4.09 -25.81
C ILE A 30 -3.81 3.97 -25.59
N ASN A 31 -3.25 2.76 -25.68
CA ASN A 31 -1.83 2.53 -25.42
C ASN A 31 -0.89 3.03 -26.54
N SER A 32 -1.35 3.04 -27.79
CA SER A 32 -0.52 3.44 -28.94
C SER A 32 -0.66 4.92 -29.33
N GLY A 33 -1.75 5.58 -28.90
CA GLY A 33 -2.10 6.93 -29.36
C GLY A 33 -2.56 6.99 -30.82
N ILE A 34 -2.84 5.85 -31.46
CA ILE A 34 -3.26 5.77 -32.86
C ILE A 34 -4.77 5.54 -32.92
N ILE A 35 -5.48 6.48 -33.52
CA ILE A 35 -6.92 6.37 -33.81
C ILE A 35 -7.09 5.74 -35.20
N PRO A 36 -7.59 4.50 -35.32
CA PRO A 36 -7.81 3.90 -36.63
C PRO A 36 -8.96 4.58 -37.36
N GLY A 37 -8.72 5.03 -38.60
CA GLY A 37 -9.77 5.60 -39.45
C GLY A 37 -10.63 4.51 -40.10
N ASN A 38 -11.90 4.81 -40.32
CA ASN A 38 -12.77 3.96 -41.13
C ASN A 38 -12.49 4.18 -42.62
N ARG A 39 -11.68 3.30 -43.22
CA ARG A 39 -11.27 3.38 -44.63
C ARG A 39 -12.43 3.28 -45.62
N ASN A 40 -13.57 2.73 -45.19
CA ASN A 40 -14.76 2.61 -46.02
C ASN A 40 -15.66 3.86 -45.95
N SER A 41 -15.36 4.82 -45.07
CA SER A 41 -16.09 6.09 -44.96
C SER A 41 -15.67 7.05 -46.08
N ASN A 42 -16.23 6.85 -47.27
CA ASN A 42 -16.06 7.74 -48.41
C ASN A 42 -16.93 9.01 -48.31
N ASN A 43 -18.16 8.87 -47.80
CA ASN A 43 -19.09 9.96 -47.57
C ASN A 43 -19.81 9.76 -46.23
N ILE A 44 -19.83 10.80 -45.39
CA ILE A 44 -20.55 10.78 -44.11
C ILE A 44 -21.97 11.30 -44.35
N ASP A 45 -22.97 10.64 -43.76
CA ASP A 45 -24.37 11.02 -43.90
C ASP A 45 -24.60 12.46 -43.41
N SER A 46 -25.35 13.26 -44.16
CA SER A 46 -25.66 14.66 -43.85
C SER A 46 -26.37 14.82 -42.51
N HIS A 47 -27.10 13.80 -42.03
CA HIS A 47 -27.74 13.82 -40.72
C HIS A 47 -26.74 13.95 -39.55
N PHE A 48 -25.46 13.60 -39.75
CA PHE A 48 -24.43 13.77 -38.73
C PHE A 48 -23.79 15.17 -38.73
N GLN A 49 -24.16 16.07 -39.65
CA GLN A 49 -23.62 17.44 -39.68
C GLN A 49 -23.96 18.23 -38.42
N ASP A 50 -25.13 17.97 -37.83
CA ASP A 50 -25.57 18.64 -36.60
C ASP A 50 -24.83 18.13 -35.35
N CYS A 51 -24.15 16.98 -35.45
CA CYS A 51 -23.43 16.35 -34.35
C CYS A 51 -22.03 16.97 -34.15
N ARG A 52 -21.98 18.21 -33.63
CA ARG A 52 -20.75 19.00 -33.48
C ARG A 52 -19.64 18.37 -32.62
N PHE A 53 -19.97 17.39 -31.78
CA PHE A 53 -19.01 16.73 -30.89
C PHE A 53 -18.43 15.42 -31.47
N MET A 54 -18.82 15.03 -32.67
CA MET A 54 -18.35 13.80 -33.31
C MET A 54 -17.47 14.08 -34.51
N LEU A 55 -16.36 13.34 -34.61
CA LEU A 55 -15.48 13.32 -35.77
C LEU A 55 -15.43 11.91 -36.35
N PHE A 56 -15.57 11.79 -37.67
CA PHE A 56 -15.55 10.52 -38.40
C PHE A 56 -14.30 10.42 -39.30
N PRO A 57 -13.15 9.97 -38.76
CA PRO A 57 -11.92 9.91 -39.54
C PRO A 57 -11.95 8.77 -40.56
N SER A 58 -11.61 9.06 -41.82
CA SER A 58 -11.45 8.04 -42.88
C SER A 58 -10.02 7.49 -42.96
N LYS A 59 -9.05 8.21 -42.38
CA LYS A 59 -7.63 7.84 -42.29
C LYS A 59 -7.21 7.77 -40.83
N SER A 60 -6.22 6.95 -40.54
CA SER A 60 -5.69 6.84 -39.17
C SER A 60 -5.04 8.16 -38.73
N ILE A 61 -5.29 8.55 -37.49
CA ILE A 61 -4.74 9.77 -36.87
C ILE A 61 -3.75 9.34 -35.79
N HIS A 62 -2.53 9.87 -35.88
CA HIS A 62 -1.51 9.70 -34.84
C HIS A 62 -1.59 10.90 -33.90
N THR A 63 -1.83 10.62 -32.62
CA THR A 63 -1.91 11.64 -31.57
C THR A 63 -0.67 11.58 -30.68
N ASP A 64 -0.49 12.60 -29.85
CA ASP A 64 0.49 12.65 -28.78
C ASP A 64 0.11 11.75 -27.58
N GLY A 65 -1.17 11.35 -27.49
CA GLY A 65 -1.66 10.36 -26.54
C GLY A 65 -3.17 10.46 -26.32
N ILE A 66 -3.78 9.37 -25.88
CA ILE A 66 -5.23 9.30 -25.63
C ILE A 66 -5.46 9.03 -24.14
N ARG A 67 -6.12 9.99 -23.47
CA ARG A 67 -6.35 9.94 -22.02
C ARG A 67 -7.48 9.00 -21.63
N ALA A 68 -8.53 8.97 -22.44
CA ALA A 68 -9.72 8.18 -22.22
C ALA A 68 -10.35 7.80 -23.55
N ALA A 69 -11.06 6.68 -23.57
CA ALA A 69 -11.90 6.31 -24.70
C ALA A 69 -13.18 5.65 -24.22
N ALA A 70 -14.28 5.95 -24.90
CA ALA A 70 -15.58 5.37 -24.60
C ALA A 70 -15.99 4.41 -25.71
N MET A 71 -16.65 3.32 -25.32
CA MET A 71 -17.29 2.39 -26.25
C MET A 71 -18.72 2.17 -25.80
N SER A 72 -19.65 2.43 -26.70
CA SER A 72 -21.08 2.16 -26.51
C SER A 72 -21.52 1.02 -27.42
N ALA A 73 -22.37 0.15 -26.90
CA ALA A 73 -22.97 -0.94 -27.65
C ALA A 73 -24.47 -1.00 -27.37
N PHE A 74 -25.26 -1.24 -28.41
CA PHE A 74 -26.71 -1.34 -28.34
C PHE A 74 -27.14 -2.70 -28.90
N GLY A 75 -27.95 -3.41 -28.12
CA GLY A 75 -28.53 -4.70 -28.47
C GLY A 75 -30.05 -4.65 -28.48
N PHE A 76 -30.66 -5.66 -29.10
CA PHE A 76 -32.11 -5.81 -29.14
C PHE A 76 -32.68 -6.04 -27.73
N GLY A 77 -33.89 -5.53 -27.50
CA GLY A 77 -34.54 -5.59 -26.19
C GLY A 77 -34.13 -4.46 -25.25
N GLN A 78 -33.82 -3.27 -25.78
CA GLN A 78 -33.45 -2.08 -25.00
C GLN A 78 -32.21 -2.29 -24.11
N VAL A 79 -31.32 -3.21 -24.49
CA VAL A 79 -30.07 -3.45 -23.78
C VAL A 79 -29.00 -2.57 -24.39
N GLY A 80 -28.73 -1.42 -23.76
CA GLY A 80 -27.59 -0.56 -24.07
C GLY A 80 -26.52 -0.66 -22.98
N GLY A 81 -25.26 -0.47 -23.34
CA GLY A 81 -24.16 -0.39 -22.39
C GLY A 81 -23.02 0.47 -22.90
N THR A 82 -22.47 1.30 -22.02
CA THR A 82 -21.29 2.13 -22.30
C THR A 82 -20.17 1.76 -21.35
N ALA A 83 -18.97 1.62 -21.87
CA ALA A 83 -17.75 1.42 -21.10
C ALA A 83 -16.80 2.60 -21.36
N LEU A 84 -16.32 3.23 -20.29
CA LEU A 84 -15.26 4.23 -20.32
C LEU A 84 -13.95 3.57 -19.92
N LEU A 85 -12.90 3.74 -20.73
CA LEU A 85 -11.56 3.29 -20.44
C LEU A 85 -10.67 4.51 -20.22
N LEU A 86 -9.85 4.46 -19.17
CA LEU A 86 -8.87 5.49 -18.83
C LEU A 86 -7.45 4.96 -19.10
N HIS A 87 -6.55 5.87 -19.50
CA HIS A 87 -5.15 5.53 -19.76
C HIS A 87 -4.45 5.06 -18.45
N PRO A 88 -3.66 3.97 -18.44
CA PRO A 88 -3.08 3.38 -17.21
C PRO A 88 -2.24 4.29 -16.28
N PRO A 89 -1.47 5.29 -16.76
CA PRO A 89 -0.70 6.23 -15.93
C PRO A 89 -1.51 6.98 -14.88
N TYR A 90 -2.82 7.17 -15.08
CA TYR A 90 -3.67 7.74 -14.04
C TYR A 90 -3.73 6.85 -12.79
N VAL A 91 -3.62 5.53 -12.96
CA VAL A 91 -3.53 4.57 -11.84
C VAL A 91 -2.14 4.64 -11.20
N PHE A 92 -1.08 4.73 -12.01
CA PHE A 92 0.30 4.83 -11.50
C PHE A 92 0.59 6.14 -10.77
N GLY A 93 -0.11 7.22 -11.09
CA GLY A 93 -0.02 8.48 -10.35
C GLY A 93 -0.69 8.47 -8.98
N ALA A 94 -1.53 7.46 -8.69
CA ALA A 94 -2.26 7.35 -7.41
C ALA A 94 -1.53 6.48 -6.36
N ILE A 95 -0.46 5.79 -6.74
CA ILE A 95 0.31 4.90 -5.87
C ILE A 95 1.62 5.55 -5.43
N ASP A 96 2.23 5.05 -4.36
CA ASP A 96 3.50 5.56 -3.89
C ASP A 96 4.65 5.21 -4.87
N PRO A 97 5.70 6.06 -4.96
CA PRO A 97 6.81 5.84 -5.89
C PRO A 97 7.58 4.53 -5.68
N ALA A 98 7.69 4.05 -4.42
CA ALA A 98 8.42 2.82 -4.11
C ALA A 98 7.67 1.57 -4.60
N SER A 99 6.36 1.52 -4.38
CA SER A 99 5.47 0.48 -4.92
C SER A 99 5.44 0.49 -6.44
N TYR A 100 5.48 1.67 -7.07
CA TYR A 100 5.55 1.77 -8.53
C TYR A 100 6.85 1.16 -9.09
N GLU A 101 8.00 1.43 -8.48
CA GLU A 101 9.26 0.82 -8.93
C GLU A 101 9.31 -0.69 -8.69
N SER A 102 8.81 -1.16 -7.53
CA SER A 102 8.65 -2.61 -7.28
C SER A 102 7.73 -3.27 -8.31
N TYR A 103 6.61 -2.63 -8.66
CA TYR A 103 5.72 -3.10 -9.72
C TYR A 103 6.43 -3.18 -11.08
N LYS A 104 7.19 -2.14 -11.45
CA LYS A 104 7.92 -2.07 -12.72
C LYS A 104 8.93 -3.21 -12.87
N GLN A 105 9.67 -3.52 -11.81
CA GLN A 105 10.59 -4.66 -11.79
C GLN A 105 9.86 -6.00 -11.99
N ARG A 106 8.80 -6.25 -11.21
CA ARG A 106 7.99 -7.48 -11.32
C ARG A 106 7.33 -7.63 -12.69
N ASN A 107 6.80 -6.53 -13.24
CA ASN A 107 6.16 -6.52 -14.54
C ASN A 107 7.15 -6.82 -15.67
N LYS A 108 8.36 -6.26 -15.61
CA LYS A 108 9.44 -6.54 -16.58
C LYS A 108 9.83 -8.01 -16.56
N LEU A 109 10.03 -8.58 -15.37
CA LEU A 109 10.36 -10.01 -15.23
C LEU A 109 9.25 -10.90 -15.79
N ARG A 110 7.98 -10.59 -15.46
CA ARG A 110 6.82 -11.31 -16.00
C ARG A 110 6.74 -11.22 -17.52
N ALA A 111 6.97 -10.04 -18.10
CA ALA A 111 6.94 -9.84 -19.55
C ALA A 111 8.00 -10.70 -20.27
N LEU A 112 9.23 -10.78 -19.73
CA LEU A 112 10.29 -11.62 -20.29
C LEU A 112 9.95 -13.12 -20.20
N GLN A 113 9.41 -13.56 -19.06
CA GLN A 113 8.96 -14.94 -18.87
C GLN A 113 7.81 -15.29 -19.82
N SER A 114 6.83 -14.40 -19.97
CA SER A 114 5.73 -14.56 -20.91
C SER A 114 6.22 -14.61 -22.35
N TYR A 115 7.14 -13.73 -22.75
CA TYR A 115 7.72 -13.74 -24.09
C TYR A 115 8.38 -15.09 -24.39
N LYS A 116 9.26 -15.56 -23.49
CA LYS A 116 9.91 -16.88 -23.62
C LYS A 116 8.88 -18.01 -23.76
N ALA A 117 7.92 -18.07 -22.84
CA ALA A 117 6.89 -19.12 -22.84
C ALA A 117 6.04 -19.09 -24.12
N THR A 118 5.60 -17.91 -24.56
CA THR A 118 4.80 -17.76 -25.78
C THR A 118 5.59 -18.17 -27.02
N SER A 119 6.86 -17.79 -27.14
CA SER A 119 7.72 -18.21 -28.26
C SER A 119 7.90 -19.72 -28.31
N GLU A 120 8.22 -20.36 -27.17
CA GLU A 120 8.35 -21.82 -27.09
C GLU A 120 7.04 -22.53 -27.45
N MET A 121 5.91 -22.03 -26.96
CA MET A 121 4.60 -22.61 -27.19
C MET A 121 4.13 -22.44 -28.64
N MET A 122 4.47 -21.33 -29.31
CA MET A 122 4.20 -21.16 -30.74
C MET A 122 5.00 -22.16 -31.58
N ILE A 123 6.31 -22.31 -31.31
CA ILE A 123 7.18 -23.23 -32.07
C ILE A 123 6.73 -24.68 -31.90
N LYS A 124 6.34 -25.06 -30.69
CA LYS A 124 5.94 -26.44 -30.34
C LYS A 124 4.45 -26.72 -30.57
N ASN A 125 3.69 -25.79 -31.14
CA ASN A 125 2.21 -25.88 -31.28
C ASN A 125 1.49 -26.24 -29.97
N SER A 126 1.97 -25.74 -28.84
CA SER A 126 1.48 -26.06 -27.48
C SER A 126 0.95 -24.84 -26.74
N LEU A 127 0.24 -23.96 -27.45
CA LEU A 127 -0.36 -22.73 -26.90
C LEU A 127 -1.37 -23.00 -25.78
N VAL A 128 -2.02 -24.16 -25.80
CA VAL A 128 -2.96 -24.60 -24.78
C VAL A 128 -2.39 -25.85 -24.12
N LYS A 129 -2.14 -25.79 -22.81
CA LYS A 129 -1.80 -26.94 -21.97
C LYS A 129 -2.97 -27.22 -21.05
N ILE A 130 -3.65 -28.33 -21.29
CA ILE A 130 -4.74 -28.79 -20.42
C ILE A 130 -4.12 -29.27 -19.11
N LYS A 131 -4.72 -28.87 -17.98
CA LYS A 131 -4.30 -29.35 -16.66
C LYS A 131 -5.06 -30.64 -16.36
N ASP A 132 -4.34 -31.70 -16.02
CA ASP A 132 -4.94 -33.01 -15.75
C ASP A 132 -5.53 -33.12 -14.35
N HIS A 133 -5.00 -32.34 -13.40
CA HIS A 133 -5.39 -32.36 -11.99
C HIS A 133 -5.55 -30.94 -11.43
N PRO A 134 -6.39 -30.77 -10.39
CA PRO A 134 -6.42 -29.53 -9.62
C PRO A 134 -5.05 -29.25 -8.97
N PRO A 135 -4.76 -27.99 -8.61
CA PRO A 135 -3.47 -27.62 -8.02
C PRO A 135 -3.23 -28.18 -6.61
N TYR A 136 -4.27 -28.73 -5.96
CA TYR A 136 -4.21 -29.35 -4.64
C TYR A 136 -4.76 -30.78 -4.69
N PRO A 137 -4.25 -31.69 -3.84
CA PRO A 137 -4.78 -33.04 -3.70
C PRO A 137 -6.14 -33.03 -2.99
N ALA A 138 -6.93 -34.09 -3.15
CA ALA A 138 -8.33 -34.16 -2.71
C ALA A 138 -8.52 -34.10 -1.19
N ASP A 139 -7.49 -34.44 -0.41
CA ASP A 139 -7.44 -34.35 1.05
C ASP A 139 -7.30 -32.90 1.55
N MET A 140 -6.78 -32.00 0.72
CA MET A 140 -6.68 -30.56 1.01
C MET A 140 -7.85 -29.75 0.42
N GLU A 141 -8.83 -30.42 -0.19
CA GLU A 141 -10.03 -29.74 -0.67
C GLU A 141 -10.87 -29.34 0.56
N PRO A 142 -10.99 -28.04 0.86
CA PRO A 142 -11.63 -27.62 2.10
C PRO A 142 -13.12 -27.98 2.06
N THR A 143 -13.52 -28.89 2.95
CA THR A 143 -14.92 -29.29 3.14
C THR A 143 -15.74 -28.18 3.80
N GLU A 144 -15.08 -27.27 4.54
CA GLU A 144 -15.67 -26.16 5.28
C GLU A 144 -14.77 -24.92 5.21
N ALA A 145 -15.35 -23.73 5.39
CA ALA A 145 -14.60 -22.48 5.41
C ALA A 145 -13.73 -22.39 6.68
N PRO A 146 -12.48 -21.93 6.60
CA PRO A 146 -11.61 -21.84 7.77
C PRO A 146 -12.14 -20.81 8.79
N HIS A 147 -12.24 -21.21 10.05
CA HIS A 147 -12.48 -20.34 11.20
C HIS A 147 -11.13 -19.91 11.81
N ASP A 148 -10.92 -18.60 12.01
CA ASP A 148 -9.72 -18.07 12.66
C ASP A 148 -9.96 -17.90 14.17
N ASP A 149 -9.67 -18.96 14.93
CA ASP A 149 -9.82 -19.00 16.39
C ASP A 149 -8.53 -18.60 17.14
N ALA A 150 -7.50 -18.11 16.43
CA ALA A 150 -6.20 -17.79 17.02
C ALA A 150 -6.31 -16.77 18.16
N ASN A 151 -7.22 -15.81 18.03
CA ASN A 151 -7.47 -14.77 19.03
C ASN A 151 -8.17 -15.30 20.29
N VAL A 152 -9.01 -16.34 20.16
CA VAL A 152 -9.74 -16.92 21.30
C VAL A 152 -8.78 -17.62 22.24
N LYS A 153 -7.77 -18.31 21.69
CA LYS A 153 -6.75 -19.02 22.47
C LYS A 153 -5.82 -18.08 23.22
N ALA A 154 -5.35 -17.00 22.57
CA ALA A 154 -4.52 -15.98 23.21
C ALA A 154 -5.24 -15.27 24.38
N VAL A 155 -6.53 -14.95 24.21
CA VAL A 155 -7.34 -14.33 25.27
C VAL A 155 -7.58 -15.31 26.43
N ALA A 156 -7.82 -16.60 26.14
CA ALA A 156 -8.01 -17.62 27.16
C ALA A 156 -6.75 -17.85 28.02
N GLU A 157 -5.56 -17.83 27.40
CA GLU A 157 -4.28 -18.02 28.11
C GLU A 157 -3.96 -16.84 29.04
N ILE A 158 -4.25 -15.60 28.65
CA ILE A 158 -4.06 -14.40 29.49
C ILE A 158 -4.99 -14.43 30.72
N ILE A 159 -6.24 -14.86 30.53
CA ILE A 159 -7.21 -15.01 31.63
C ILE A 159 -6.77 -16.15 32.57
N ALA A 160 -6.28 -17.26 32.03
CA ALA A 160 -5.83 -18.41 32.80
C ALA A 160 -4.54 -18.14 33.60
N ALA A 161 -3.63 -17.32 33.06
CA ALA A 161 -2.34 -17.05 33.68
C ALA A 161 -2.40 -16.13 34.92
N LYS A 162 -3.57 -15.56 35.28
CA LYS A 162 -3.69 -14.51 36.32
C LYS A 162 -2.56 -13.46 36.21
N GLY A 163 -2.15 -13.12 34.98
CA GLY A 163 -0.94 -12.35 34.68
C GLY A 163 -0.94 -10.88 35.09
N LEU A 164 -1.92 -10.46 35.90
CA LEU A 164 -1.93 -9.16 36.59
C LEU A 164 -1.13 -9.30 37.90
N GLY A 165 0.16 -9.63 37.79
CA GLY A 165 1.11 -9.60 38.90
C GLY A 165 1.51 -8.17 39.29
N ASP A 166 2.02 -8.02 40.51
CA ASP A 166 2.19 -6.84 41.39
C ASP A 166 2.72 -5.49 40.84
N SER A 167 3.02 -5.35 39.54
CA SER A 167 3.25 -4.03 38.94
C SER A 167 1.93 -3.39 38.56
N SER A 168 1.32 -2.64 39.48
CA SER A 168 0.06 -1.92 39.18
C SER A 168 0.28 -0.98 37.98
N PRO A 169 -0.38 -1.22 36.82
CA PRO A 169 -0.22 -0.37 35.66
C PRO A 169 -0.85 0.99 35.97
N ILE A 170 -0.07 2.06 35.75
CA ILE A 170 -0.55 3.45 35.87
C ILE A 170 -1.56 3.72 34.74
N GLY A 171 -1.30 3.16 33.56
CA GLY A 171 -2.15 3.31 32.40
C GLY A 171 -1.72 2.44 31.24
N VAL A 172 -2.70 2.16 30.38
CA VAL A 172 -2.51 1.46 29.11
C VAL A 172 -2.95 2.39 27.97
N GLY A 173 -2.27 2.28 26.84
CA GLY A 173 -2.58 3.03 25.64
C GLY A 173 -2.56 2.13 24.42
N VAL A 174 -3.63 2.17 23.64
CA VAL A 174 -3.72 1.49 22.35
C VAL A 174 -4.03 2.52 21.29
N ASP A 175 -3.33 2.43 20.17
CA ASP A 175 -3.59 3.26 19.00
C ASP A 175 -3.46 2.44 17.73
N GLN A 176 -4.25 2.81 16.71
CA GLN A 176 -4.27 2.19 15.41
C GLN A 176 -4.54 3.26 14.36
N GLU A 177 -3.75 3.29 13.29
CA GLU A 177 -4.00 4.15 12.14
C GLU A 177 -3.74 3.43 10.82
N LEU A 178 -4.35 3.98 9.76
CA LEU A 178 -4.00 3.60 8.40
C LEU A 178 -2.62 4.16 8.06
N ILE A 179 -1.77 3.38 7.40
CA ILE A 179 -0.45 3.87 6.95
C ILE A 179 -0.64 5.06 6.00
N SER A 180 -1.71 5.08 5.21
CA SER A 180 -2.08 6.17 4.31
C SER A 180 -2.55 7.45 5.01
N SER A 181 -3.02 7.39 6.25
CA SER A 181 -3.47 8.60 6.99
C SER A 181 -2.33 9.36 7.64
N VAL A 182 -1.15 8.72 7.80
CA VAL A 182 0.03 9.37 8.35
C VAL A 182 0.76 10.12 7.24
N PRO A 183 0.87 11.46 7.29
CA PRO A 183 1.47 12.26 6.20
C PRO A 183 3.00 12.19 6.25
N SER A 184 3.58 10.99 6.09
CA SER A 184 5.02 10.72 6.11
C SER A 184 5.79 11.42 4.99
N HIS A 185 5.11 11.85 3.93
CA HIS A 185 5.68 12.63 2.83
C HIS A 185 5.80 14.15 3.15
N ASN A 186 5.18 14.63 4.23
CA ASN A 186 5.17 16.05 4.58
C ASN A 186 6.34 16.39 5.51
N PRO A 187 7.36 17.14 5.05
CA PRO A 187 8.54 17.45 5.87
C PRO A 187 8.21 18.29 7.10
N THR A 188 7.18 19.13 7.06
CA THR A 188 6.74 19.94 8.20
C THR A 188 6.18 19.05 9.31
N PHE A 189 5.43 18.01 8.92
CA PHE A 189 4.90 17.03 9.88
C PHE A 189 6.03 16.22 10.52
N LEU A 190 7.01 15.78 9.73
CA LEU A 190 8.16 15.03 10.23
C LEU A 190 9.00 15.86 11.21
N ALA A 191 9.43 17.06 10.81
CA ALA A 191 10.30 17.91 11.62
C ALA A 191 9.70 18.28 12.99
N ARG A 192 8.37 18.39 13.05
CA ARG A 192 7.61 18.76 14.24
C ARG A 192 7.33 17.59 15.19
N ASN A 193 7.20 16.36 14.69
CA ASN A 193 6.73 15.22 15.48
C ASN A 193 7.76 14.12 15.71
N PHE A 194 8.85 14.10 14.93
CA PHE A 194 9.89 13.08 14.99
C PHE A 194 11.24 13.71 15.34
N THR A 195 12.08 12.94 16.03
CA THR A 195 13.47 13.27 16.26
C THR A 195 14.32 12.96 15.02
N ASP A 196 15.50 13.55 14.93
CA ASP A 196 16.38 13.32 13.78
C ASP A 196 16.85 11.85 13.73
N ALA A 197 17.01 11.22 14.89
CA ALA A 197 17.33 9.79 15.02
C ALA A 197 16.18 8.90 14.50
N GLU A 198 14.92 9.22 14.82
CA GLU A 198 13.76 8.50 14.30
C GLU A 198 13.63 8.67 12.78
N ILE A 199 13.85 9.87 12.27
CA ILE A 199 13.82 10.16 10.83
C ILE A 199 14.89 9.36 10.11
N ALA A 200 16.13 9.38 10.61
CA ALA A 200 17.25 8.64 10.04
C ALA A 200 16.97 7.13 10.00
N TYR A 201 16.41 6.56 11.07
CA TYR A 201 15.98 5.16 11.06
C TYR A 201 14.87 4.92 10.03
N CYS A 202 13.80 5.71 10.04
CA CYS A 202 12.65 5.44 9.18
C CYS A 202 13.01 5.52 7.70
N GLN A 203 13.95 6.40 7.34
CA GLN A 203 14.48 6.55 5.99
C GLN A 203 15.38 5.38 5.55
N SER A 204 16.03 4.68 6.48
CA SER A 204 16.82 3.49 6.15
C SER A 204 15.97 2.23 5.94
N GLN A 205 14.69 2.27 6.33
CA GLN A 205 13.77 1.15 6.17
C GLN A 205 13.23 1.07 4.73
N PRO A 206 12.94 -0.16 4.24
CA PRO A 206 12.43 -0.37 2.88
C PRO A 206 11.02 0.17 2.64
N SER A 207 10.26 0.44 3.71
CA SER A 207 8.87 0.87 3.64
C SER A 207 8.62 2.13 4.48
N PRO A 208 7.82 3.09 3.98
CA PRO A 208 7.40 4.25 4.75
C PRO A 208 6.46 3.90 5.92
N ALA A 209 6.03 2.64 6.04
CA ALA A 209 5.26 2.13 7.17
C ALA A 209 6.00 2.31 8.52
N SER A 210 7.34 2.40 8.49
CA SER A 210 8.17 2.70 9.66
C SER A 210 7.82 4.03 10.34
N PHE A 211 7.43 5.06 9.57
CA PHE A 211 6.95 6.33 10.12
C PHE A 211 5.57 6.18 10.77
N ALA A 212 4.67 5.44 10.11
CA ALA A 212 3.31 5.23 10.62
C ALA A 212 3.33 4.44 11.94
N VAL A 213 4.13 3.37 12.02
CA VAL A 213 4.19 2.56 13.25
C VAL A 213 4.76 3.33 14.42
N ARG A 214 5.75 4.20 14.21
CA ARG A 214 6.26 5.09 15.26
C ARG A 214 5.27 6.16 15.65
N TRP A 215 4.53 6.73 14.70
CA TRP A 215 3.48 7.69 14.99
C TRP A 215 2.40 7.10 15.91
N VAL A 216 1.92 5.91 15.56
CA VAL A 216 0.95 5.14 16.36
C VAL A 216 1.56 4.76 17.71
N GLY A 217 2.84 4.39 17.74
CA GLY A 217 3.60 4.17 18.97
C GLY A 217 3.61 5.37 19.90
N LYS A 218 3.93 6.56 19.39
CA LYS A 218 3.92 7.82 20.16
C LYS A 218 2.54 8.10 20.73
N LYS A 219 1.47 7.81 19.97
CA LYS A 219 0.08 7.99 20.44
C LYS A 219 -0.31 7.01 21.53
N ALA A 220 0.10 5.74 21.39
CA ALA A 220 -0.09 4.74 22.43
C ALA A 220 0.63 5.14 23.72
N VAL A 221 1.88 5.60 23.64
CA VAL A 221 2.62 6.12 24.82
C VAL A 221 1.93 7.34 25.43
N PHE A 222 1.50 8.30 24.61
CA PHE A 222 0.78 9.47 25.11
C PHE A 222 -0.50 9.07 25.88
N LYS A 223 -1.26 8.09 25.37
CA LYS A 223 -2.45 7.55 26.03
C LYS A 223 -2.12 6.81 27.33
N SER A 224 -1.04 6.03 27.37
CA SER A 224 -0.65 5.26 28.56
C SER A 224 -0.21 6.15 29.72
N LEU A 225 0.32 7.35 29.44
CA LEU A 225 0.62 8.35 30.47
C LEU A 225 -0.64 8.97 31.09
N GLY A 226 -1.80 8.91 30.42
CA GLY A 226 -3.08 9.44 30.91
C GLY A 226 -3.07 10.96 31.19
N VAL A 227 -2.18 11.72 30.55
CA VAL A 227 -2.02 13.17 30.76
C VAL A 227 -3.04 13.94 29.91
N LYS A 228 -3.47 15.12 30.38
CA LYS A 228 -4.38 15.96 29.58
C LYS A 228 -3.68 16.42 28.30
N SER A 229 -4.41 16.34 27.18
CA SER A 229 -3.95 16.84 25.89
C SER A 229 -3.75 18.35 25.91
N GLN A 230 -2.69 18.81 25.28
CA GLN A 230 -2.43 20.24 24.99
C GLN A 230 -3.11 20.70 23.68
N GLY A 231 -4.04 19.89 23.16
CA GLY A 231 -4.75 20.11 21.90
C GLY A 231 -4.25 19.19 20.78
N ALA A 232 -5.01 19.15 19.68
CA ALA A 232 -4.70 18.34 18.49
C ALA A 232 -3.38 18.73 17.81
N ALA A 233 -2.81 19.89 18.17
CA ALA A 233 -1.58 20.44 17.64
C ALA A 233 -0.36 20.26 18.57
N ALA A 234 -0.46 19.53 19.68
CA ALA A 234 0.70 19.28 20.52
C ALA A 234 1.78 18.51 19.73
N ALA A 235 3.03 18.97 19.79
CA ALA A 235 4.14 18.27 19.16
C ALA A 235 4.42 16.96 19.90
N MET A 236 4.60 15.86 19.15
CA MET A 236 4.88 14.55 19.74
C MET A 236 6.38 14.20 19.73
N LYS A 237 7.24 15.19 19.50
CA LYS A 237 8.70 15.03 19.42
C LYS A 237 9.35 14.66 20.76
N ASP A 238 8.72 15.04 21.87
CA ASP A 238 9.18 14.72 23.23
C ASP A 238 9.04 13.22 23.57
N ILE A 239 8.28 12.46 22.79
CA ILE A 239 8.16 11.01 22.94
C ILE A 239 8.98 10.38 21.82
N GLU A 240 10.18 9.92 22.11
CA GLU A 240 11.08 9.30 21.14
C GLU A 240 11.02 7.78 21.24
N ILE A 241 10.97 7.10 20.09
CA ILE A 241 10.95 5.64 19.99
C ILE A 241 12.10 5.16 19.11
N LEU A 242 13.11 4.59 19.75
CA LEU A 242 14.27 3.98 19.09
C LEU A 242 14.26 2.47 19.32
N ASN A 243 15.20 1.77 18.69
CA ASN A 243 15.37 0.33 18.89
C ASN A 243 16.72 0.12 19.58
N ASP A 244 16.75 -0.67 20.65
CA ASP A 244 18.00 -1.05 21.35
C ASP A 244 18.79 -2.11 20.55
N ASP A 245 19.98 -2.50 21.02
CA ASP A 245 20.90 -3.46 20.37
C ASP A 245 20.34 -4.87 20.04
N PRO A 246 19.22 -5.37 20.62
CA PRO A 246 18.53 -6.56 20.09
C PRO A 246 17.38 -6.25 19.12
N GLY A 247 17.16 -4.98 18.75
CA GLY A 247 16.11 -4.51 17.85
C GLY A 247 14.76 -4.20 18.52
N ALA A 248 14.64 -4.38 19.84
CA ALA A 248 13.42 -4.11 20.60
C ALA A 248 13.15 -2.59 20.72
N PRO A 249 11.91 -2.12 20.49
CA PRO A 249 11.60 -0.70 20.59
C PRO A 249 11.62 -0.22 22.05
N THR A 250 12.32 0.88 22.30
CA THR A 250 12.46 1.55 23.60
C THR A 250 11.95 2.98 23.52
N VAL A 251 11.31 3.43 24.61
CA VAL A 251 10.69 4.75 24.73
C VAL A 251 11.61 5.66 25.53
N HIS A 252 12.00 6.78 24.94
CA HIS A 252 12.74 7.85 25.59
C HIS A 252 11.86 9.09 25.69
N LEU A 253 11.59 9.54 26.91
CA LEU A 253 10.81 10.76 27.15
C LEU A 253 11.73 11.95 27.40
N HIS A 254 11.44 13.03 26.71
CA HIS A 254 12.14 14.31 26.81
C HIS A 254 11.18 15.41 27.26
N GLY A 255 11.73 16.60 27.55
CA GLY A 255 10.96 17.82 27.75
C GLY A 255 9.77 17.69 28.71
N GLU A 256 8.60 18.14 28.25
CA GLU A 256 7.38 18.15 29.06
C GLU A 256 6.79 16.75 29.27
N ALA A 257 6.98 15.84 28.30
CA ALA A 257 6.51 14.47 28.42
C ALA A 257 7.20 13.75 29.61
N ARG A 258 8.51 13.99 29.79
CA ARG A 258 9.26 13.47 30.94
C ARG A 258 8.79 14.07 32.26
N ALA A 259 8.57 15.37 32.31
CA ALA A 259 8.11 16.05 33.53
C ALA A 259 6.74 15.51 34.01
N LYS A 260 5.79 15.33 33.07
CA LYS A 260 4.46 14.78 33.40
C LYS A 260 4.49 13.29 33.75
N ALA A 261 5.38 12.52 33.11
CA ALA A 261 5.59 11.12 33.47
C ALA A 261 6.12 10.99 34.91
N ALA A 262 7.07 11.84 35.30
CA ALA A 262 7.62 11.90 36.66
C ALA A 262 6.57 12.32 37.70
N GLU A 263 5.73 13.32 37.41
CA GLU A 263 4.62 13.75 38.28
C GLU A 263 3.66 12.60 38.61
N LYS A 264 3.45 11.68 37.65
CA LYS A 264 2.59 10.49 37.84
C LYS A 264 3.31 9.28 38.43
N GLY A 265 4.62 9.38 38.66
CA GLY A 265 5.47 8.30 39.14
C GLY A 265 5.72 7.20 38.10
N VAL A 266 5.62 7.51 36.81
CA VAL A 266 5.93 6.54 35.73
C VAL A 266 7.44 6.31 35.72
N SER A 267 7.87 5.07 35.93
CA SER A 267 9.28 4.70 35.93
C SER A 267 9.65 3.79 34.76
N LYS A 268 8.70 3.04 34.20
CA LYS A 268 8.92 2.16 33.05
C LYS A 268 7.75 2.23 32.08
N ILE A 269 8.07 2.27 30.78
CA ILE A 269 7.10 2.20 29.68
C ILE A 269 7.50 1.04 28.78
N LEU A 270 6.62 0.04 28.68
CA LEU A 270 6.75 -1.03 27.71
C LEU A 270 5.94 -0.67 26.47
N ILE A 271 6.49 -0.94 25.29
CA ILE A 271 5.82 -0.70 24.01
C ILE A 271 5.96 -1.91 23.09
N SER A 272 4.89 -2.19 22.35
CA SER A 272 4.88 -3.15 21.25
C SER A 272 4.32 -2.48 20.00
N LEU A 273 4.98 -2.71 18.88
CA LEU A 273 4.70 -2.10 17.59
C LEU A 273 4.46 -3.19 16.55
N SER A 274 3.41 -3.05 15.75
CA SER A 274 3.15 -3.95 14.63
C SER A 274 2.54 -3.17 13.47
N HIS A 275 2.86 -3.57 12.24
CA HIS A 275 2.24 -3.01 11.05
C HIS A 275 2.06 -4.06 9.96
N SER A 276 1.05 -3.85 9.13
CA SER A 276 0.79 -4.60 7.89
C SER A 276 1.05 -3.68 6.68
N GLU A 277 0.49 -4.01 5.52
CA GLU A 277 0.51 -3.14 4.34
C GLU A 277 -0.33 -1.87 4.53
N ASN A 278 -1.42 -1.96 5.32
CA ASN A 278 -2.44 -0.90 5.38
C ASN A 278 -2.59 -0.26 6.76
N VAL A 279 -2.26 -0.99 7.82
CA VAL A 279 -2.56 -0.61 9.20
C VAL A 279 -1.31 -0.72 10.05
N ALA A 280 -1.10 0.28 10.90
CA ALA A 280 -0.17 0.23 12.02
C ALA A 280 -0.94 0.20 13.34
N ILE A 281 -0.47 -0.59 14.29
CA ILE A 281 -1.02 -0.72 15.65
C ILE A 281 0.12 -0.65 16.67
N ALA A 282 -0.16 -0.03 17.81
CA ALA A 282 0.75 -0.01 18.95
C ALA A 282 0.02 -0.21 20.27
N PHE A 283 0.70 -0.90 21.18
CA PHE A 283 0.29 -1.06 22.56
C PHE A 283 1.39 -0.52 23.47
N ALA A 284 1.02 0.31 24.45
CA ALA A 284 1.95 0.83 25.45
C ALA A 284 1.38 0.66 26.86
N GLN A 285 2.24 0.29 27.81
CA GLN A 285 1.92 0.15 29.22
C GLN A 285 2.90 0.97 30.06
N ALA A 286 2.38 1.87 30.87
CA ALA A 286 3.15 2.62 31.86
C ALA A 286 2.99 1.99 33.25
N SER A 287 4.08 1.72 33.95
CA SER A 287 4.06 1.15 35.30
C SER A 287 4.94 1.94 36.27
N ARG A 288 4.60 1.81 37.57
CA ARG A 288 5.48 2.16 38.68
C ARG A 288 6.36 0.95 38.98
N ILE A 289 7.63 1.17 39.25
CA ILE A 289 8.45 0.22 39.99
C ILE A 289 8.05 0.42 41.47
N PRO A 290 7.67 -0.63 42.21
CA PRO A 290 7.55 -0.51 43.65
C PRO A 290 8.91 -0.03 44.17
N LEU A 291 8.93 1.07 44.92
CA LEU A 291 10.08 1.36 45.76
C LEU A 291 10.25 0.14 46.67
N MET A 292 11.21 -0.73 46.38
CA MET A 292 11.74 -1.60 47.42
C MET A 292 12.31 -0.64 48.45
N GLY A 293 11.73 -0.66 49.66
CA GLY A 293 12.21 0.16 50.75
C GLY A 293 13.70 -0.07 50.92
N GLU A 294 14.45 1.02 51.01
CA GLU A 294 15.79 1.01 51.59
C GLU A 294 15.63 0.82 53.10
N ASP A 295 15.17 -0.35 53.54
CA ASP A 295 15.18 -0.77 54.94
C ASP A 295 15.37 -2.29 54.95
N GLU A 296 16.46 -2.75 55.59
CA GLU A 296 16.84 -4.14 55.86
C GLU A 296 17.61 -4.95 54.78
N GLU A 297 18.78 -4.51 54.30
CA GLU A 297 19.87 -5.45 53.92
C GLU A 297 21.30 -4.93 54.17
N GLU A 298 21.51 -3.99 55.10
CA GLU A 298 22.85 -3.60 55.58
C GLU A 298 23.20 -4.22 56.96
N GLU A 299 22.67 -5.42 57.26
CA GLU A 299 23.07 -6.20 58.45
C GLU A 299 23.14 -7.70 58.16
N LYS A 300 23.82 -8.12 57.07
CA LYS A 300 24.18 -9.54 56.91
C LYS A 300 25.37 -9.91 56.01
N LEU A 301 26.24 -8.96 55.66
CA LEU A 301 27.42 -9.22 54.82
C LEU A 301 28.79 -8.97 55.49
N GLU A 302 28.88 -9.10 56.82
CA GLU A 302 30.15 -9.47 57.47
C GLU A 302 30.00 -10.81 58.20
N PRO A 303 30.43 -11.92 57.57
CA PRO A 303 31.64 -12.57 58.09
C PRO A 303 32.57 -13.19 57.02
N TYR A 304 32.45 -12.87 55.73
CA TYR A 304 33.26 -13.52 54.68
C TYR A 304 34.59 -12.82 54.32
N LEU A 305 35.00 -11.79 55.04
CA LEU A 305 36.33 -11.20 54.88
C LEU A 305 37.26 -11.61 56.04
N ARG A 306 37.82 -12.83 55.94
CA ARG A 306 39.16 -13.10 56.47
C ARG A 306 40.02 -13.84 55.44
N PRO A 307 41.30 -13.46 55.27
CA PRO A 307 42.16 -14.01 54.24
C PRO A 307 42.68 -15.38 54.65
N ARG A 308 42.53 -16.38 53.78
CA ARG A 308 43.39 -17.58 53.81
C ARG A 308 44.35 -17.53 52.64
N HIS A 309 45.63 -17.43 53.00
CA HIS A 309 46.76 -17.74 52.15
C HIS A 309 46.55 -19.07 51.42
N LEU A 310 46.88 -19.11 50.12
CA LEU A 310 47.58 -20.24 49.50
C LEU A 310 48.17 -19.82 48.15
N ARG A 311 49.44 -20.22 47.98
CA ARG A 311 50.32 -19.99 46.83
C ARG A 311 49.94 -20.87 45.63
N PHE A 312 50.43 -20.49 44.46
CA PHE A 312 50.96 -21.25 43.29
C PHE A 312 50.57 -20.50 42.01
N SER A 313 51.30 -20.44 40.90
CA SER A 313 52.69 -20.64 40.48
C SER A 313 52.78 -19.96 39.10
N LYS A 314 53.97 -19.46 38.73
CA LYS A 314 54.27 -18.74 37.47
C LYS A 314 53.91 -19.51 36.20
N GLY A 315 53.60 -18.78 35.12
CA GLY A 315 53.64 -19.27 33.73
C GLY A 315 53.07 -18.30 32.69
N ASP A 316 53.95 -17.45 32.15
CA ASP A 316 54.09 -16.95 30.77
C ASP A 316 52.96 -16.21 29.99
N HIS A 317 53.32 -14.99 29.55
CA HIS A 317 52.81 -14.16 28.44
C HIS A 317 53.08 -14.78 27.04
N PRO A 318 52.82 -14.13 25.86
CA PRO A 318 52.11 -12.86 25.52
C PRO A 318 51.17 -12.95 24.28
N HIS A 319 50.32 -11.94 24.06
CA HIS A 319 50.33 -11.03 22.88
C HIS A 319 48.97 -10.37 22.56
N ASN A 320 48.97 -9.03 22.66
CA ASN A 320 48.13 -8.07 21.91
C ASN A 320 48.92 -7.65 20.65
N PRO A 321 48.34 -7.23 19.51
CA PRO A 321 47.83 -5.86 19.27
C PRO A 321 46.59 -5.84 18.30
N ARG A 322 45.88 -4.78 17.89
CA ARG A 322 45.94 -3.31 17.98
C ARG A 322 44.59 -2.74 17.46
N CYS A 323 44.21 -1.58 17.98
CA CYS A 323 43.31 -0.61 17.31
C CYS A 323 44.09 0.20 16.27
N GLU A 324 43.39 0.71 15.25
CA GLU A 324 43.80 1.90 14.49
C GLU A 324 42.60 2.65 13.88
N TYR A 325 42.81 3.94 13.67
CA TYR A 325 41.87 5.08 13.64
C TYR A 325 42.07 5.84 12.33
N ASP A 326 41.02 6.41 11.73
CA ASP A 326 40.95 7.66 10.92
C ASP A 326 39.70 7.61 10.02
N SER A 327 38.87 8.62 9.72
CA SER A 327 38.75 10.08 9.87
C SER A 327 38.36 10.66 8.48
N GLN A 328 37.60 11.77 8.50
CA GLN A 328 37.28 12.72 7.39
C GLN A 328 35.92 12.60 6.66
N GLY A 329 35.04 13.59 6.90
CA GLY A 329 34.11 14.14 5.89
C GLY A 329 34.64 15.50 5.40
N PRO A 330 33.82 16.46 4.89
CA PRO A 330 32.46 16.42 4.31
C PRO A 330 32.37 17.18 2.95
N GLN A 331 31.20 17.23 2.27
CA GLN A 331 30.61 18.45 1.63
C GLN A 331 29.35 18.17 0.77
N CYS A 332 28.34 19.05 0.91
CA CYS A 332 27.19 19.28 0.00
C CYS A 332 27.51 20.40 -1.01
N PRO A 333 26.69 20.62 -2.07
CA PRO A 333 25.67 21.68 -2.00
C PRO A 333 24.34 21.46 -2.78
N VAL A 334 23.45 22.44 -2.58
CA VAL A 334 22.01 22.64 -2.89
C VAL A 334 21.68 23.02 -4.34
N LEU A 335 20.46 22.74 -4.86
CA LEU A 335 19.70 23.64 -5.77
C LEU A 335 18.18 23.36 -5.87
N LEU A 336 17.41 24.43 -6.13
CA LEU A 336 15.95 24.66 -6.00
C LEU A 336 15.14 24.59 -7.33
N ALA A 337 13.80 24.70 -7.19
CA ALA A 337 12.71 25.02 -8.16
C ALA A 337 11.90 23.81 -8.69
N GLY A 338 10.57 23.82 -8.89
CA GLY A 338 9.55 24.87 -8.84
C GLY A 338 8.48 24.59 -9.94
N ALA A 339 7.20 24.82 -9.60
CA ALA A 339 6.02 25.02 -10.48
C ALA A 339 5.22 23.82 -11.06
N ASN A 340 3.95 23.79 -10.66
CA ASN A 340 2.78 23.28 -11.37
C ASN A 340 2.30 24.38 -12.35
N PRO A 341 1.77 24.06 -13.55
CA PRO A 341 0.36 24.42 -13.78
C PRO A 341 -0.46 23.50 -14.72
N GLN A 342 -1.77 23.60 -14.49
CA GLN A 342 -2.97 23.21 -15.24
C GLN A 342 -2.85 22.87 -16.74
N VAL A 343 -3.65 21.89 -17.20
CA VAL A 343 -4.05 21.73 -18.60
C VAL A 343 -5.51 21.27 -18.71
N ASP A 344 -6.41 22.24 -18.92
CA ASP A 344 -7.73 22.07 -19.53
C ASP A 344 -7.55 21.71 -21.02
N LYS A 345 -8.00 20.53 -21.45
CA LYS A 345 -8.16 20.18 -22.87
C LYS A 345 -9.38 19.28 -23.09
N PRO A 346 -10.15 19.47 -24.18
CA PRO A 346 -11.43 18.81 -24.42
C PRO A 346 -11.30 17.31 -24.70
N PHE A 347 -12.29 16.54 -24.27
CA PHE A 347 -12.42 15.11 -24.54
C PHE A 347 -12.84 14.86 -26.00
N LEU A 348 -11.98 14.22 -26.79
CA LEU A 348 -12.29 13.78 -28.15
C LEU A 348 -13.01 12.43 -28.10
N PHE A 349 -14.30 12.39 -28.46
CA PHE A 349 -15.05 11.15 -28.66
C PHE A 349 -14.85 10.67 -30.10
N VAL A 350 -14.23 9.50 -30.26
CA VAL A 350 -14.11 8.82 -31.55
C VAL A 350 -15.07 7.64 -31.58
N ALA A 351 -16.11 7.73 -32.42
CA ALA A 351 -17.03 6.62 -32.66
C ALA A 351 -16.46 5.70 -33.74
N GLY A 352 -16.08 4.47 -33.37
CA GLY A 352 -15.72 3.41 -34.31
C GLY A 352 -16.95 2.67 -34.81
N THR A 353 -17.18 2.64 -36.12
CA THR A 353 -18.26 1.85 -36.75
C THR A 353 -17.77 0.45 -37.15
N PHE A 354 -18.55 -0.58 -36.78
CA PHE A 354 -18.41 -1.98 -37.26
C PHE A 354 -19.31 -2.22 -38.50
N PRO A 355 -19.08 -3.30 -39.29
CA PRO A 355 -19.65 -3.44 -40.64
C PRO A 355 -21.16 -3.69 -40.64
N GLN A 356 -21.77 -3.28 -41.75
CA GLN A 356 -23.21 -3.09 -41.97
C GLN A 356 -24.11 -4.24 -41.48
N VAL A 357 -25.22 -3.85 -40.85
CA VAL A 357 -26.46 -4.66 -40.78
C VAL A 357 -27.60 -3.77 -41.25
N ASP A 358 -28.46 -4.33 -42.11
CA ASP A 358 -29.35 -3.66 -43.05
C ASP A 358 -30.32 -2.59 -42.51
N LYS A 359 -30.61 -1.65 -43.43
CA LYS A 359 -31.51 -0.50 -43.40
C LYS A 359 -32.97 -0.96 -43.17
N PRO A 360 -33.55 -0.92 -41.95
CA PRO A 360 -34.68 0.00 -41.75
C PRO A 360 -34.95 0.33 -40.26
N PHE A 361 -33.96 0.85 -39.50
CA PHE A 361 -34.20 1.21 -38.08
C PHE A 361 -33.78 2.64 -37.70
N LEU A 362 -33.14 3.39 -38.60
CA LEU A 362 -32.67 4.76 -38.31
C LEU A 362 -33.77 5.83 -38.42
N SER A 363 -34.95 5.52 -38.96
CA SER A 363 -36.05 6.51 -39.08
C SER A 363 -36.84 6.77 -37.79
N ALA A 364 -36.64 5.96 -36.74
CA ALA A 364 -37.44 6.06 -35.51
C ALA A 364 -36.85 6.96 -34.41
N ILE A 365 -35.61 7.45 -34.56
CA ILE A 365 -34.91 8.23 -33.52
C ILE A 365 -35.15 9.75 -33.69
N ALA A 366 -35.56 10.22 -34.87
CA ALA A 366 -35.73 11.65 -35.15
C ALA A 366 -37.03 12.29 -34.61
N SER A 367 -37.94 11.54 -33.97
CA SER A 367 -39.29 12.05 -33.64
C SER A 367 -39.65 12.15 -32.16
N ARG A 368 -38.73 11.88 -31.22
CA ARG A 368 -39.04 11.96 -29.78
C ARG A 368 -37.90 12.49 -28.92
N VAL A 369 -37.68 13.80 -29.01
CA VAL A 369 -37.13 14.62 -27.91
C VAL A 369 -37.94 15.91 -27.89
N PRO A 370 -38.79 16.17 -26.88
CA PRO A 370 -39.32 17.50 -26.65
C PRO A 370 -38.36 18.31 -25.77
N GLY A 371 -38.12 19.56 -26.17
CA GLY A 371 -37.76 20.72 -25.33
C GLY A 371 -36.46 20.64 -24.55
#